data_AF-A0A2L2YSV2-F1
#
_entry.id   AF-A0A2L2YSV2-F1
#
_cell.length_a   1.000
_cell.length_b   1.000
_cell.length_c   1.000
_cell.angle_alpha   90.00
_cell.angle_beta   90.00
_cell.angle_gamma   90.00
#
_symmetry.space_group_name_H-M   'P 1'
#
loop_
_entity.id
_entity.type
_entity.pdbx_description
1 polymer ?
#
loop_
_entity_poly.entity_id
_entity_poly.type
_entity_poly.pdbx_seq_one_letter_code
_entity_poly.pdbx_strand_id
1 'polypeptide(L)'
;KYEAFKEGAICKDPPEYYNYTVQSALEILYIERKIDESPICNETMCNCTISKEKEKVKVNCSNKGLVKLPGAVPYKTKVLDLYNNNIKSLNIDHINVTLWSDVSFLYLNNNAIDSLKGLEGTWLLRNLVALHLSNNSLTEIPIHILEQFRGGLLDEMYLSDNPWTCDCNTVRFQTWLQDNYRAVRNFQGICCSRDSVFSNQPIHRLKKSQLCPQQEQLVNYLDVLNGLIAITICIIIIKLSYDYWLQKRTGKLPKFFSLNL
;
A
#
# COMPACT_ATOMS: atom_id res chain seq x y z
N LYS A 1 17.35 -40.23 -28.55
CA LYS A 1 18.70 -39.85 -28.05
C LYS A 1 18.74 -38.34 -28.01
N TYR A 2 18.55 -37.73 -26.84
CA TYR A 2 18.77 -36.30 -26.69
C TYR A 2 20.30 -36.11 -26.64
N GLU A 3 20.90 -35.75 -27.77
CA GLU A 3 22.24 -35.15 -27.71
C GLU A 3 22.08 -33.85 -26.93
N ALA A 4 22.79 -33.74 -25.80
CA ALA A 4 22.85 -32.50 -25.07
C ALA A 4 23.39 -31.43 -26.02
N PHE A 5 22.55 -30.44 -26.37
CA PHE A 5 22.98 -29.32 -27.19
C PHE A 5 24.21 -28.68 -26.55
N LYS A 6 25.21 -28.35 -27.35
CA LYS A 6 26.37 -27.58 -26.86
C LYS A 6 25.86 -26.31 -26.19
N GLU A 7 26.44 -25.98 -25.03
CA GLU A 7 26.13 -24.75 -24.32
C GLU A 7 26.35 -23.54 -25.26
N GLY A 8 25.34 -22.68 -25.38
CA GLY A 8 25.35 -21.56 -26.31
C GLY A 8 24.99 -21.90 -27.77
N ALA A 9 24.46 -23.10 -28.06
CA ALA A 9 23.93 -23.42 -29.39
C ALA A 9 22.83 -22.41 -29.80
N ILE A 10 22.84 -22.00 -31.06
CA ILE A 10 21.96 -20.96 -31.62
C ILE A 10 21.03 -21.58 -32.67
N CYS A 11 19.75 -21.22 -32.63
CA CYS A 11 18.75 -21.63 -33.60
C CYS A 11 18.99 -20.97 -34.98
N LYS A 12 19.05 -21.80 -36.02
CA LYS A 12 19.07 -21.36 -37.44
C LYS A 12 17.71 -21.51 -38.13
N ASP A 13 16.88 -22.41 -37.63
CA ASP A 13 15.50 -22.61 -38.02
C ASP A 13 14.70 -23.05 -36.78
N PRO A 14 13.38 -22.78 -36.74
CA PRO A 14 12.61 -22.02 -37.74
C PRO A 14 12.83 -20.49 -37.61
N PRO A 15 12.42 -19.68 -38.61
CA PRO A 15 12.72 -18.24 -38.66
C PRO A 15 12.28 -17.46 -37.42
N GLU A 16 11.22 -17.89 -36.74
CA GLU A 16 10.67 -17.27 -35.54
C GLU A 16 11.64 -17.26 -34.35
N TYR A 17 12.59 -18.21 -34.33
CA TYR A 17 13.62 -18.33 -33.29
C TYR A 17 15.03 -18.10 -33.85
N TYR A 18 15.15 -17.50 -35.03
CA TYR A 18 16.47 -17.24 -35.63
C TYR A 18 17.34 -16.41 -34.68
N ASN A 19 18.58 -16.85 -34.46
CA ASN A 19 19.55 -16.26 -33.51
C ASN A 19 19.19 -16.37 -32.01
N TYR A 20 18.13 -17.09 -31.63
CA TYR A 20 17.88 -17.41 -30.22
C TYR A 20 18.82 -18.52 -29.77
N THR A 21 19.16 -18.57 -28.48
CA THR A 21 19.82 -19.77 -27.94
C THR A 21 18.81 -20.91 -27.90
N VAL A 22 19.26 -22.14 -28.08
CA VAL A 22 18.38 -23.31 -27.99
C VAL A 22 17.65 -23.33 -26.64
N GLN A 23 18.32 -22.91 -25.56
CA GLN A 23 17.71 -22.81 -24.24
C GLN A 23 16.55 -21.80 -24.19
N SER A 24 16.73 -20.58 -24.73
CA SER A 24 15.65 -19.58 -24.72
C SER A 24 14.50 -19.98 -25.64
N ALA A 25 14.80 -20.59 -26.79
CA ALA A 25 13.77 -21.12 -27.69
C ALA A 25 12.94 -22.24 -27.01
N LEU A 26 13.60 -23.18 -26.33
CA LEU A 26 12.92 -24.24 -25.57
C LEU A 26 12.06 -23.67 -24.43
N GLU A 27 12.54 -22.64 -23.74
CA GLU A 27 11.79 -21.96 -22.70
C GLU A 27 10.53 -21.28 -23.26
N ILE A 28 10.65 -20.57 -24.39
CA ILE A 28 9.51 -19.93 -25.06
C ILE A 28 8.48 -20.99 -25.48
N LEU A 29 8.91 -22.08 -26.11
CA LEU A 29 8.03 -23.18 -26.52
C LEU A 29 7.34 -23.83 -25.31
N TYR A 30 8.04 -23.97 -24.18
CA TYR A 30 7.46 -24.48 -22.94
C TYR A 30 6.38 -23.54 -22.39
N ILE A 31 6.63 -22.23 -22.39
CA ILE A 31 5.65 -21.22 -21.96
C ILE A 31 4.44 -21.22 -22.88
N GLU A 32 4.64 -21.25 -24.21
CA GLU A 32 3.55 -21.30 -25.21
C GLU A 32 2.64 -22.50 -24.95
N ARG A 33 3.21 -23.71 -24.77
CA ARG A 33 2.43 -24.90 -24.39
C ARG A 33 1.65 -24.70 -23.08
N LYS A 34 2.24 -24.04 -22.08
CA LYS A 34 1.57 -23.76 -20.80
C LYS A 34 0.48 -22.71 -20.90
N ILE A 35 0.53 -21.81 -21.88
CA ILE A 35 -0.56 -20.89 -22.21
C ILE A 35 -1.72 -21.69 -22.79
N ASP A 36 -1.47 -22.60 -23.72
CA ASP A 36 -2.51 -23.42 -24.36
C ASP A 36 -3.21 -24.36 -23.38
N GLU A 37 -2.47 -24.90 -22.39
CA GLU A 37 -3.02 -25.70 -21.29
C GLU A 37 -3.85 -24.87 -20.28
N SER A 38 -3.74 -23.54 -20.32
CA SER A 38 -4.38 -22.67 -19.32
C SER A 38 -5.88 -22.51 -19.58
N PRO A 39 -6.76 -22.81 -18.60
CA PRO A 39 -8.21 -22.71 -18.78
C PRO A 39 -8.67 -21.30 -19.19
N ILE A 40 -8.03 -20.26 -18.63
CA ILE A 40 -8.42 -18.86 -18.90
C ILE A 40 -8.03 -18.40 -20.31
N CYS A 41 -7.07 -19.07 -20.96
CA CYS A 41 -6.61 -18.74 -22.31
C CYS A 41 -7.26 -19.63 -23.37
N ASN A 42 -7.51 -20.91 -23.04
CA ASN A 42 -8.09 -21.89 -23.95
C ASN A 42 -9.60 -21.64 -24.21
N GLU A 43 -10.35 -21.18 -23.19
CA GLU A 43 -11.81 -20.95 -23.31
C GLU A 43 -12.19 -19.55 -23.86
N THR A 44 -11.27 -18.81 -24.48
CA THR A 44 -11.46 -17.42 -24.98
C THR A 44 -11.92 -16.39 -23.93
N MET A 45 -11.90 -16.77 -22.65
CA MET A 45 -12.18 -15.84 -21.56
C MET A 45 -11.16 -14.70 -21.57
N CYS A 46 -9.87 -14.98 -21.75
CA CYS A 46 -8.82 -13.97 -21.80
C CYS A 46 -7.93 -14.14 -23.02
N ASN A 47 -7.35 -13.03 -23.50
CA ASN A 47 -6.32 -13.04 -24.52
C ASN A 47 -4.94 -13.12 -23.84
N CYS A 48 -4.20 -14.18 -24.12
CA CYS A 48 -2.89 -14.45 -23.52
C CYS A 48 -1.81 -14.35 -24.60
N THR A 49 -0.80 -13.53 -24.34
CA THR A 49 0.29 -13.27 -25.29
C THR A 49 1.64 -13.39 -24.60
N ILE A 50 2.63 -13.92 -25.32
CA ILE A 50 4.00 -13.99 -24.86
C ILE A 50 4.85 -12.87 -25.47
N SER A 51 5.61 -12.17 -24.63
CA SER A 51 6.67 -11.28 -25.08
C SER A 51 7.95 -12.10 -25.22
N LYS A 52 8.30 -12.46 -26.47
CA LYS A 52 9.45 -13.31 -26.80
C LYS A 52 10.80 -12.73 -26.35
N GLU A 53 10.92 -11.40 -26.31
CA GLU A 53 12.15 -10.71 -25.89
C GLU A 53 12.42 -10.78 -24.38
N LYS A 54 11.38 -10.91 -23.56
CA LYS A 54 11.48 -10.87 -22.10
C LYS A 54 11.02 -12.17 -21.42
N GLU A 55 10.57 -13.15 -22.20
CA GLU A 55 9.95 -14.40 -21.72
C GLU A 55 8.81 -14.15 -20.72
N LYS A 56 8.02 -13.11 -20.95
CA LYS A 56 6.93 -12.69 -20.05
C LYS A 56 5.58 -12.95 -20.69
N VAL A 57 4.63 -13.45 -19.89
CA VAL A 57 3.26 -13.60 -20.33
C VAL A 57 2.43 -12.39 -19.91
N LYS A 58 1.68 -11.84 -20.87
CA LYS A 58 0.66 -10.81 -20.67
C LYS A 58 -0.71 -11.45 -20.88
N VAL A 59 -1.55 -11.37 -19.87
CA VAL A 59 -2.92 -11.88 -19.88
C VAL A 59 -3.88 -10.70 -19.86
N ASN A 60 -4.76 -10.63 -20.84
CA ASN A 60 -5.79 -9.61 -20.95
C ASN A 60 -7.18 -10.23 -20.84
N CYS A 61 -7.81 -10.02 -19.68
CA CYS A 61 -9.19 -10.40 -19.39
C CYS A 61 -10.10 -9.17 -19.25
N SER A 62 -9.75 -8.07 -19.93
CA SER A 62 -10.55 -6.85 -19.86
C SER A 62 -11.93 -7.06 -20.49
N ASN A 63 -12.97 -6.43 -19.93
CA ASN A 63 -14.33 -6.46 -20.47
C ASN A 63 -14.97 -7.87 -20.53
N LYS A 64 -14.65 -8.74 -19.57
CA LYS A 64 -15.12 -10.14 -19.55
C LYS A 64 -16.21 -10.42 -18.51
N GLY A 65 -16.67 -9.38 -17.81
CA GLY A 65 -17.72 -9.49 -16.79
C GLY A 65 -17.27 -10.28 -15.56
N LEU A 66 -15.97 -10.37 -15.30
CA LEU A 66 -15.42 -11.11 -14.16
C LEU A 66 -15.89 -10.50 -12.83
N VAL A 67 -16.32 -11.35 -11.90
CA VAL A 67 -16.78 -10.92 -10.56
C VAL A 67 -15.74 -11.16 -9.46
N LYS A 68 -14.73 -11.98 -9.76
CA LYS A 68 -13.63 -12.36 -8.88
C LYS A 68 -12.33 -12.49 -9.68
N LEU A 69 -11.19 -12.47 -8.97
CA LEU A 69 -9.89 -12.76 -9.56
C LEU A 69 -9.84 -14.20 -10.13
N PRO A 70 -9.17 -14.43 -11.28
CA PRO A 70 -9.03 -15.78 -11.82
C PRO A 70 -8.20 -16.67 -10.88
N GLY A 71 -8.68 -17.88 -10.57
CA GLY A 71 -7.96 -18.77 -9.63
C GLY A 71 -6.59 -19.22 -10.13
N ALA A 72 -6.41 -19.30 -11.45
CA ALA A 72 -5.16 -19.67 -12.10
C ALA A 72 -4.88 -18.75 -13.29
N VAL A 73 -3.60 -18.45 -13.51
CA VAL A 73 -3.09 -17.76 -14.69
C VAL A 73 -1.97 -18.60 -15.31
N PRO A 74 -1.62 -18.40 -16.59
CA PRO A 74 -0.47 -19.07 -17.20
C PRO A 74 0.83 -18.90 -16.41
N TYR A 75 1.71 -19.88 -16.56
CA TYR A 75 3.08 -19.82 -16.05
C TYR A 75 3.80 -18.53 -16.54
N LYS A 76 4.60 -17.90 -15.68
CA LYS A 76 5.32 -16.63 -15.95
C LYS A 76 4.42 -15.45 -16.36
N THR A 77 3.18 -15.41 -15.89
CA THR A 77 2.32 -14.22 -16.03
C THR A 77 2.89 -13.06 -15.25
N LYS A 78 3.30 -12.01 -15.95
CA LYS A 78 3.85 -10.76 -15.34
C LYS A 78 2.83 -9.64 -15.36
N VAL A 79 2.01 -9.58 -16.41
CA VAL A 79 0.98 -8.55 -16.61
C VAL A 79 -0.38 -9.22 -16.64
N LEU A 80 -1.27 -8.81 -15.74
CA LEU A 80 -2.65 -9.24 -15.69
C LEU A 80 -3.57 -8.02 -15.78
N ASP A 81 -4.27 -7.93 -16.91
CA ASP A 81 -5.22 -6.86 -17.20
C ASP A 81 -6.65 -7.34 -16.96
N LEU A 82 -7.27 -6.81 -15.91
CA LEU A 82 -8.65 -7.08 -15.49
C LEU A 82 -9.51 -5.82 -15.61
N TYR A 83 -9.10 -4.87 -16.46
CA TYR A 83 -9.82 -3.62 -16.72
C TYR A 83 -11.29 -3.84 -17.08
N ASN A 84 -12.16 -2.98 -16.55
CA ASN A 84 -13.59 -2.92 -16.90
C ASN A 84 -14.30 -4.27 -16.70
N ASN A 85 -14.32 -4.71 -15.45
CA ASN A 85 -15.00 -5.93 -15.00
C ASN A 85 -15.90 -5.59 -13.79
N ASN A 86 -16.48 -6.61 -13.15
CA ASN A 86 -17.39 -6.47 -12.00
C ASN A 86 -16.75 -6.99 -10.71
N ILE A 87 -15.42 -6.93 -10.59
CA ILE A 87 -14.70 -7.48 -9.45
C ILE A 87 -14.98 -6.60 -8.23
N LYS A 88 -15.50 -7.21 -7.16
CA LYS A 88 -15.77 -6.52 -5.90
C LYS A 88 -14.79 -6.89 -4.79
N SER A 89 -14.43 -8.18 -4.71
CA SER A 89 -13.54 -8.71 -3.68
C SER A 89 -12.22 -9.17 -4.29
N LEU A 90 -11.12 -8.80 -3.62
CA LEU A 90 -9.77 -9.25 -3.94
C LEU A 90 -9.33 -10.42 -3.06
N ASN A 91 -10.27 -11.24 -2.57
CA ASN A 91 -9.92 -12.45 -1.84
C ASN A 91 -9.09 -13.41 -2.72
N ILE A 92 -8.04 -13.96 -2.13
CA ILE A 92 -7.08 -14.86 -2.77
C ILE A 92 -7.19 -16.32 -2.31
N ASP A 93 -8.16 -16.69 -1.48
CA ASP A 93 -8.30 -18.05 -0.92
C ASP A 93 -8.35 -19.15 -2.01
N HIS A 94 -8.94 -18.84 -3.17
CA HIS A 94 -9.05 -19.75 -4.31
C HIS A 94 -7.91 -19.62 -5.33
N ILE A 95 -6.90 -18.78 -5.06
CA ILE A 95 -5.82 -18.49 -6.00
C ILE A 95 -4.68 -19.49 -5.84
N ASN A 96 -4.20 -20.02 -6.97
CA ASN A 96 -2.95 -20.76 -7.03
C ASN A 96 -1.76 -19.80 -6.92
N VAL A 97 -1.22 -19.71 -5.70
CA VAL A 97 -0.08 -18.85 -5.35
C VAL A 97 1.12 -19.05 -6.28
N THR A 98 1.44 -20.29 -6.65
CA THR A 98 2.58 -20.58 -7.53
C THR A 98 2.40 -19.96 -8.91
N LEU A 99 1.21 -20.04 -9.48
CA LEU A 99 0.94 -19.48 -10.82
C LEU A 99 0.88 -17.96 -10.82
N TRP A 100 0.43 -17.36 -9.72
CA TRP A 100 0.37 -15.92 -9.58
C TRP A 100 1.70 -15.29 -9.16
N SER A 101 2.63 -16.06 -8.59
CA SER A 101 3.86 -15.57 -7.94
C SER A 101 4.68 -14.55 -8.76
N ASP A 102 4.59 -14.63 -10.09
CA ASP A 102 5.29 -13.75 -11.02
C ASP A 102 4.56 -12.45 -11.36
N VAL A 103 3.28 -12.31 -11.02
CA VAL A 103 2.45 -11.15 -11.37
C VAL A 103 3.00 -9.90 -10.68
N SER A 104 3.36 -8.91 -11.49
CA SER A 104 3.93 -7.64 -11.01
C SER A 104 3.20 -6.41 -11.56
N PHE A 105 2.40 -6.55 -12.62
CA PHE A 105 1.55 -5.48 -13.15
C PHE A 105 0.11 -5.95 -13.12
N LEU A 106 -0.70 -5.31 -12.27
CA LEU A 106 -2.09 -5.68 -12.06
C LEU A 106 -3.00 -4.47 -12.35
N TYR A 107 -3.83 -4.60 -13.38
CA TYR A 107 -4.76 -3.55 -13.78
C TYR A 107 -6.18 -3.93 -13.37
N LEU A 108 -6.73 -3.20 -12.42
CA LEU A 108 -8.06 -3.40 -11.83
C LEU A 108 -8.95 -2.16 -11.98
N ASN A 109 -8.60 -1.22 -12.86
CA ASN A 109 -9.42 -0.03 -13.09
C ASN A 109 -10.82 -0.39 -13.58
N ASN A 110 -11.79 0.47 -13.32
CA ASN A 110 -13.19 0.28 -13.73
C ASN A 110 -13.75 -1.05 -13.22
N ASN A 111 -13.69 -1.25 -11.90
CA ASN A 111 -14.29 -2.40 -11.23
C ASN A 111 -15.17 -1.89 -10.07
N ALA A 112 -15.65 -2.79 -9.21
CA ALA A 112 -16.49 -2.47 -8.06
C ALA A 112 -15.77 -2.74 -6.73
N ILE A 113 -14.43 -2.64 -6.70
CA ILE A 113 -13.61 -2.99 -5.53
C ILE A 113 -13.85 -1.98 -4.42
N ASP A 114 -14.29 -2.45 -3.25
CA ASP A 114 -14.56 -1.62 -2.07
C ASP A 114 -13.51 -1.76 -0.97
N SER A 115 -12.66 -2.80 -1.02
CA SER A 115 -11.62 -3.02 -0.03
C SER A 115 -10.42 -3.81 -0.56
N LEU A 116 -9.22 -3.45 -0.07
CA LEU A 116 -7.99 -4.19 -0.32
C LEU A 116 -7.67 -5.23 0.77
N LYS A 117 -8.51 -5.38 1.80
CA LYS A 117 -8.27 -6.28 2.95
C LYS A 117 -8.04 -7.74 2.54
N GLY A 118 -8.64 -8.20 1.44
CA GLY A 118 -8.39 -9.55 0.89
C GLY A 118 -6.95 -9.81 0.45
N LEU A 119 -6.13 -8.75 0.31
CA LEU A 119 -4.71 -8.82 -0.02
C LEU A 119 -3.80 -8.58 1.19
N GLU A 120 -4.35 -8.36 2.38
CA GLU A 120 -3.56 -8.08 3.58
C GLU A 120 -2.65 -9.27 3.95
N GLY A 121 -1.37 -9.00 4.19
CA GLY A 121 -0.38 -10.00 4.57
C GLY A 121 0.11 -10.87 3.41
N THR A 122 -0.40 -10.64 2.20
CA THR A 122 -0.10 -11.49 1.04
C THR A 122 1.21 -11.12 0.37
N TRP A 123 1.80 -12.07 -0.35
CA TRP A 123 3.00 -11.85 -1.17
C TRP A 123 2.73 -10.88 -2.33
N LEU A 124 1.48 -10.82 -2.82
CA LEU A 124 1.11 -10.05 -4.01
C LEU A 124 1.42 -8.56 -3.82
N LEU A 125 1.02 -7.97 -2.69
CA LEU A 125 1.26 -6.53 -2.43
C LEU A 125 2.74 -6.14 -2.44
N ARG A 126 3.64 -7.07 -2.10
CA ARG A 126 5.09 -6.83 -2.05
C ARG A 126 5.76 -6.96 -3.42
N ASN A 127 5.19 -7.79 -4.30
CA ASN A 127 5.73 -8.09 -5.63
C ASN A 127 5.21 -7.16 -6.74
N LEU A 128 4.12 -6.42 -6.49
CA LEU A 128 3.56 -5.50 -7.46
C LEU A 128 4.49 -4.31 -7.72
N VAL A 129 4.78 -4.11 -9.01
CA VAL A 129 5.45 -2.93 -9.58
C VAL A 129 4.41 -1.91 -10.01
N ALA A 130 3.29 -2.36 -10.59
CA ALA A 130 2.18 -1.50 -10.96
C ALA A 130 0.85 -2.04 -10.44
N LEU A 131 0.08 -1.18 -9.78
CA LEU A 131 -1.27 -1.47 -9.29
C LEU A 131 -2.23 -0.36 -9.67
N HIS A 132 -3.16 -0.67 -10.57
CA HIS A 132 -4.14 0.31 -11.01
C HIS A 132 -5.52 0.02 -10.42
N LEU A 133 -6.05 0.95 -9.64
CA LEU A 133 -7.32 0.83 -8.92
C LEU A 133 -8.25 2.03 -9.18
N SER A 134 -7.98 2.85 -10.21
CA SER A 134 -8.83 3.99 -10.52
C SER A 134 -10.26 3.57 -10.86
N ASN A 135 -11.23 4.43 -10.56
CA ASN A 135 -12.65 4.19 -10.84
C ASN A 135 -13.15 2.86 -10.24
N ASN A 136 -13.01 2.75 -8.93
CA ASN A 136 -13.53 1.67 -8.09
C ASN A 136 -14.39 2.27 -6.98
N SER A 137 -14.74 1.48 -5.96
CA SER A 137 -15.57 1.88 -4.82
C SER A 137 -14.77 1.99 -3.51
N LEU A 138 -13.46 2.24 -3.59
CA LEU A 138 -12.61 2.36 -2.40
C LEU A 138 -12.93 3.64 -1.63
N THR A 139 -13.21 3.52 -0.35
CA THR A 139 -13.45 4.67 0.55
C THR A 139 -12.25 4.97 1.43
N GLU A 140 -11.44 3.95 1.73
CA GLU A 140 -10.21 4.05 2.52
C GLU A 140 -9.22 2.96 2.13
N ILE A 141 -7.93 3.20 2.40
CA ILE A 141 -6.93 2.13 2.45
C ILE A 141 -6.36 2.11 3.87
N PRO A 142 -6.61 1.04 4.63
CA PRO A 142 -6.07 0.92 5.99
C PRO A 142 -4.55 1.03 6.02
N ILE A 143 -4.03 1.67 7.07
CA ILE A 143 -2.59 1.94 7.20
C ILE A 143 -1.74 0.66 7.12
N HIS A 144 -2.19 -0.45 7.72
CA HIS A 144 -1.46 -1.72 7.70
C HIS A 144 -1.32 -2.32 6.28
N ILE A 145 -2.19 -1.98 5.34
CA ILE A 145 -2.04 -2.34 3.91
C ILE A 145 -1.02 -1.41 3.26
N LEU A 146 -1.12 -0.11 3.53
CA LEU A 146 -0.18 0.90 3.01
C LEU A 146 1.27 0.62 3.43
N GLU A 147 1.48 0.13 4.65
CA GLU A 147 2.81 -0.28 5.15
C GLU A 147 3.40 -1.46 4.38
N GLN A 148 2.59 -2.33 3.78
CA GLN A 148 3.09 -3.48 3.02
C GLN A 148 3.70 -3.09 1.68
N PHE A 149 3.35 -1.91 1.16
CA PHE A 149 4.00 -1.33 -0.01
C PHE A 149 5.33 -0.64 0.33
N ARG A 150 5.61 -0.33 1.60
CA ARG A 150 6.87 0.33 1.99
C ARG A 150 8.04 -0.63 1.80
N GLY A 151 9.03 -0.17 1.02
CA GLY A 151 10.21 -0.98 0.67
C GLY A 151 9.93 -2.10 -0.35
N GLY A 152 8.73 -2.12 -0.95
CA GLY A 152 8.38 -3.02 -2.04
C GLY A 152 8.89 -2.53 -3.40
N LEU A 153 8.41 -3.17 -4.46
CA LEU A 153 8.79 -2.87 -5.86
C LEU A 153 7.86 -1.84 -6.55
N LEU A 154 6.87 -1.31 -5.81
CA LEU A 154 5.81 -0.48 -6.38
C LEU A 154 6.37 0.84 -6.92
N ASP A 155 6.20 1.06 -8.22
CA ASP A 155 6.64 2.26 -8.96
C ASP A 155 5.47 2.99 -9.64
N GLU A 156 4.30 2.34 -9.72
CA GLU A 156 3.13 2.90 -10.39
C GLU A 156 1.83 2.50 -9.69
N MET A 157 1.12 3.48 -9.12
CA MET A 157 -0.17 3.25 -8.48
C MET A 157 -1.21 4.29 -8.90
N TYR A 158 -2.39 3.84 -9.32
CA TYR A 158 -3.50 4.72 -9.69
C TYR A 158 -4.67 4.52 -8.73
N LEU A 159 -5.13 5.61 -8.11
CA LEU A 159 -6.15 5.64 -7.05
C LEU A 159 -7.26 6.68 -7.31
N SER A 160 -7.25 7.30 -8.48
CA SER A 160 -8.21 8.37 -8.82
C SER A 160 -9.64 7.83 -8.92
N ASP A 161 -10.62 8.72 -8.88
CA ASP A 161 -12.01 8.39 -9.19
C ASP A 161 -12.62 7.31 -8.26
N ASN A 162 -12.15 7.26 -7.02
CA ASN A 162 -12.74 6.46 -5.95
C ASN A 162 -13.45 7.39 -4.94
N PRO A 163 -14.52 6.93 -4.27
CA PRO A 163 -15.28 7.73 -3.30
C PRO A 163 -14.55 7.83 -1.95
N TRP A 164 -13.37 8.45 -1.93
CA TRP A 164 -12.53 8.54 -0.73
C TRP A 164 -13.22 9.28 0.41
N THR A 165 -13.26 8.68 1.59
CA THR A 165 -13.67 9.37 2.81
C THR A 165 -12.60 10.39 3.20
N CYS A 166 -13.04 11.57 3.64
CA CYS A 166 -12.17 12.66 4.10
C CYS A 166 -12.55 13.09 5.51
N ASP A 167 -12.00 12.36 6.47
CA ASP A 167 -12.18 12.54 7.91
C ASP A 167 -10.83 12.47 8.65
N CYS A 168 -10.85 12.31 9.97
CA CYS A 168 -9.62 12.22 10.76
C CYS A 168 -8.79 10.96 10.44
N ASN A 169 -9.42 9.86 10.02
CA ASN A 169 -8.72 8.62 9.65
C ASN A 169 -7.95 8.79 8.33
N THR A 170 -8.43 9.66 7.44
CA THR A 170 -7.79 9.99 6.16
C THR A 170 -6.40 10.63 6.33
N VAL A 171 -6.09 11.25 7.48
CA VAL A 171 -4.80 11.94 7.71
C VAL A 171 -3.59 11.01 7.48
N ARG A 172 -3.72 9.72 7.85
CA ARG A 172 -2.64 8.74 7.64
C ARG A 172 -2.47 8.41 6.16
N PHE A 173 -3.57 8.17 5.45
CA PHE A 173 -3.56 7.94 4.01
C PHE A 173 -3.02 9.17 3.25
N GLN A 174 -3.43 10.37 3.64
CA GLN A 174 -2.89 11.63 3.10
C GLN A 174 -1.38 11.72 3.26
N THR A 175 -0.86 11.41 4.46
CA THR A 175 0.59 11.45 4.73
C THR A 175 1.30 10.42 3.86
N TRP A 176 0.76 9.21 3.76
CA TRP A 176 1.32 8.17 2.90
C TRP A 176 1.34 8.57 1.41
N LEU A 177 0.29 9.22 0.90
CA LEU A 177 0.27 9.73 -0.48
C LEU A 177 1.40 10.73 -0.74
N GLN A 178 1.66 11.62 0.23
CA GLN A 178 2.73 12.61 0.13
C GLN A 178 4.11 11.95 0.17
N ASP A 179 4.32 10.97 1.05
CA ASP A 179 5.57 10.22 1.15
C ASP A 179 5.86 9.39 -0.11
N ASN A 180 4.80 8.90 -0.78
CA ASN A 180 4.90 8.04 -1.96
C ASN A 180 4.59 8.80 -3.27
N TYR A 181 4.91 10.10 -3.32
CA TYR A 181 4.52 10.97 -4.43
C TYR A 181 5.07 10.53 -5.81
N ARG A 182 6.11 9.70 -5.83
CA ARG A 182 6.74 9.19 -7.07
C ARG A 182 6.02 7.98 -7.64
N ALA A 183 5.56 7.08 -6.78
CA ALA A 183 4.94 5.82 -7.18
C ALA A 183 3.44 6.03 -7.48
N VAL A 184 2.74 6.79 -6.63
CA VAL A 184 1.34 7.11 -6.88
C VAL A 184 1.27 8.12 -8.03
N ARG A 185 0.39 7.89 -8.99
CA ARG A 185 0.18 8.74 -10.16
C ARG A 185 -1.13 9.50 -10.01
N ASN A 186 -1.25 10.63 -10.72
CA ASN A 186 -2.47 11.45 -10.75
C ASN A 186 -3.02 11.85 -9.36
N PHE A 187 -2.18 12.40 -8.46
CA PHE A 187 -2.62 12.89 -7.13
C PHE A 187 -3.77 13.88 -7.17
N GLN A 188 -3.89 14.63 -8.27
CA GLN A 188 -4.94 15.61 -8.44
C GLN A 188 -6.31 14.97 -8.61
N GLY A 189 -6.38 13.73 -9.10
CA GLY A 189 -7.62 12.95 -9.22
C GLY A 189 -7.99 12.14 -7.97
N ILE A 190 -7.18 12.19 -6.90
CA ILE A 190 -7.48 11.52 -5.63
C ILE A 190 -8.22 12.52 -4.73
N CYS A 191 -9.53 12.57 -4.92
CA CYS A 191 -10.42 13.56 -4.31
C CYS A 191 -11.39 12.93 -3.29
N CYS A 192 -11.87 13.75 -2.36
CA CYS A 192 -12.91 13.36 -1.42
C CYS A 192 -14.24 13.05 -2.13
N SER A 193 -14.95 12.06 -1.59
CA SER A 193 -16.28 11.64 -2.04
C SER A 193 -17.27 12.79 -2.07
N ARG A 194 -18.30 12.64 -2.92
CA ARG A 194 -19.34 13.65 -3.10
C ARG A 194 -20.15 13.91 -1.85
N ASP A 195 -20.27 12.90 -0.98
CA ASP A 195 -21.01 12.97 0.28
C ASP A 195 -20.24 13.66 1.42
N SER A 196 -18.97 14.04 1.17
CA SER A 196 -18.14 14.76 2.14
C SER A 196 -18.32 16.29 2.02
N VAL A 197 -18.14 16.99 3.15
CA VAL A 197 -18.01 18.47 3.18
C VAL A 197 -16.88 18.97 2.26
N PHE A 198 -15.86 18.13 2.02
CA PHE A 198 -14.73 18.42 1.15
C PHE A 198 -14.92 17.88 -0.27
N SER A 199 -16.17 17.71 -0.73
CA SER A 199 -16.51 17.15 -2.04
C SER A 199 -15.61 17.64 -3.18
N ASN A 200 -15.05 16.70 -3.94
CA ASN A 200 -14.12 16.93 -5.06
C ASN A 200 -12.82 17.68 -4.71
N GLN A 201 -12.50 17.90 -3.43
CA GLN A 201 -11.21 18.45 -3.03
C GLN A 201 -10.14 17.35 -3.06
N PRO A 202 -8.97 17.60 -3.67
CA PRO A 202 -7.87 16.64 -3.63
C PRO A 202 -7.36 16.44 -2.21
N ILE A 203 -7.24 15.18 -1.78
CA ILE A 203 -6.87 14.83 -0.39
C ILE A 203 -5.54 15.48 0.00
N HIS A 204 -4.55 15.49 -0.90
CA HIS A 204 -3.23 16.05 -0.63
C HIS A 204 -3.23 17.57 -0.34
N ARG A 205 -4.30 18.31 -0.70
CA ARG A 205 -4.42 19.76 -0.48
C ARG A 205 -5.08 20.13 0.84
N LEU A 206 -5.81 19.20 1.46
CA LEU A 206 -6.50 19.45 2.71
C LEU A 206 -5.51 19.61 3.85
N LYS A 207 -5.76 20.56 4.76
CA LYS A 207 -4.94 20.68 5.98
C LYS A 207 -5.31 19.55 6.94
N LYS A 208 -4.32 19.05 7.69
CA LYS A 208 -4.56 18.05 8.75
C LYS A 208 -5.59 18.52 9.78
N SER A 209 -5.62 19.82 10.09
CA SER A 209 -6.62 20.42 10.99
C SER A 209 -8.03 20.51 10.40
N GLN A 210 -8.19 20.45 9.07
CA GLN A 210 -9.50 20.39 8.43
C GLN A 210 -10.05 18.95 8.44
N LEU A 211 -9.17 17.97 8.20
CA LEU A 211 -9.52 16.54 8.25
C LEU A 211 -9.76 16.06 9.68
N CYS A 212 -8.89 16.48 10.60
CA CYS A 212 -8.98 16.18 12.02
C CYS A 212 -8.92 17.51 12.79
N PRO A 213 -10.06 18.22 12.92
CA PRO A 213 -10.13 19.35 13.82
C PRO A 213 -9.78 18.81 15.21
N GLN A 214 -8.66 19.28 15.77
CA GLN A 214 -8.42 19.09 17.19
C GLN A 214 -9.63 19.72 17.86
N GLN A 215 -10.44 18.90 18.54
CA GLN A 215 -11.38 19.43 19.50
C GLN A 215 -10.56 20.36 20.37
N GLU A 216 -10.87 21.66 20.32
CA GLU A 216 -10.39 22.63 21.29
C GLU A 216 -10.95 22.19 22.65
N GLN A 217 -10.39 21.13 23.23
CA GLN A 217 -10.53 20.87 24.64
C GLN A 217 -9.66 21.92 25.30
N LEU A 218 -10.30 23.05 25.53
CA LEU A 218 -9.99 24.08 26.52
C LEU A 218 -9.14 23.43 27.63
N VAL A 219 -7.82 23.66 27.58
CA VAL A 219 -6.79 23.25 28.54
C VAL A 219 -7.17 22.00 29.37
N ASN A 220 -6.59 20.85 29.02
CA ASN A 220 -6.82 19.60 29.74
C ASN A 220 -6.66 19.83 31.26
N TYR A 221 -7.68 19.51 32.06
CA TYR A 221 -7.66 19.71 33.51
C TYR A 221 -6.41 19.07 34.15
N LEU A 222 -5.93 17.98 33.55
CA LEU A 222 -4.68 17.33 33.93
C LEU A 222 -3.44 18.22 33.73
N ASP A 223 -3.38 19.02 32.67
CA ASP A 223 -2.26 19.94 32.40
C ASP A 223 -2.28 21.12 33.37
N VAL A 224 -3.46 21.66 33.69
CA VAL A 224 -3.61 22.70 34.73
C VAL A 224 -3.18 22.15 36.09
N LEU A 225 -3.65 20.95 36.45
CA LEU A 225 -3.32 20.30 37.70
C LEU A 225 -1.81 20.01 37.81
N ASN A 226 -1.21 19.48 36.75
CA ASN A 226 0.24 19.25 36.68
C ASN A 226 1.04 20.55 36.82
N GLY A 227 0.56 21.64 36.21
CA GLY A 227 1.15 22.98 36.35
C GLY A 227 1.11 23.48 37.79
N LEU A 228 -0.03 23.34 38.48
CA LEU A 228 -0.16 23.72 39.90
C LEU A 228 0.74 22.89 40.80
N ILE A 229 0.84 21.58 40.56
CA ILE A 229 1.74 20.69 41.31
C ILE A 229 3.20 21.11 41.14
N ALA A 230 3.63 21.39 39.90
CA ALA A 230 4.99 21.85 39.60
C ALA A 230 5.33 23.17 40.32
N ILE A 231 4.41 24.15 40.29
CA ILE A 231 4.60 25.43 41.00
C ILE A 231 4.75 25.20 42.51
N THR A 232 3.91 24.33 43.08
CA THR A 232 3.95 24.03 44.52
C THR A 232 5.27 23.37 44.92
N ILE A 233 5.76 22.43 44.11
CA ILE A 233 7.07 21.78 44.31
C ILE A 233 8.20 22.81 44.21
N CYS A 234 8.17 23.71 43.23
CA CYS A 234 9.17 24.77 43.10
C CYS A 234 9.19 25.69 44.33
N ILE A 235 8.03 26.09 44.86
CA ILE A 235 7.94 26.90 46.07
C ILE A 235 8.56 26.16 47.27
N ILE A 236 8.26 24.87 47.43
CA ILE A 236 8.83 24.03 48.50
C ILE A 236 10.35 23.95 48.36
N ILE A 237 10.87 23.70 47.15
CA ILE A 237 12.32 23.61 46.89
C ILE A 237 13.01 24.94 47.16
N ILE A 238 12.44 26.06 46.70
CA ILE A 238 12.99 27.40 46.94
C ILE A 238 13.00 27.68 48.44
N LYS A 239 11.91 27.37 49.15
CA LYS A 239 11.82 27.59 50.58
C LYS A 239 12.82 26.72 51.36
N LEU A 240 12.93 25.44 51.00
CA LEU A 240 13.88 24.51 51.61
C LEU A 240 15.33 24.94 51.34
N SER A 241 15.62 25.40 50.12
CA SER A 241 16.94 25.92 49.75
C SER A 241 17.27 27.22 50.51
N TYR A 242 16.29 28.11 50.69
CA TYR A 242 16.42 29.32 51.48
C TYR A 242 16.66 29.02 52.96
N ASP A 243 15.88 28.11 53.54
CA ASP A 243 15.99 27.71 54.95
C ASP A 243 17.32 27.00 55.21
N TYR A 244 17.75 26.12 54.30
CA TYR A 244 19.08 25.50 54.33
C TYR A 244 20.20 26.55 54.28
N TRP A 245 20.10 27.52 53.36
CA TRP A 245 21.07 28.61 53.25
C TRP A 245 21.13 29.46 54.54
N LEU A 246 19.97 29.80 55.11
CA LEU A 246 19.87 30.58 56.33
C LEU A 246 20.47 29.85 57.53
N GLN A 247 20.21 28.55 57.65
CA GLN A 247 20.79 27.70 58.69
C GLN A 247 22.32 27.66 58.57
N LYS A 248 22.85 27.47 57.37
CA LYS A 248 24.29 27.47 57.12
C LYS A 248 24.96 28.81 57.49
N ARG A 249 24.25 29.94 57.31
CA ARG A 249 24.78 31.28 57.60
C ARG A 249 24.66 31.70 59.07
N THR A 250 23.57 31.30 59.75
CA THR A 250 23.22 31.81 61.09
C THR A 250 23.36 30.79 62.22
N GLY A 251 23.50 29.49 61.90
CA GLY A 251 23.57 28.40 62.87
C GLY A 251 22.25 28.10 63.61
N LYS A 252 21.17 28.86 63.34
CA LYS A 252 19.86 28.69 63.96
C LYS A 252 18.96 27.81 63.10
N LEU A 253 18.19 26.92 63.72
CA LEU A 253 17.20 26.10 63.00
C LEU A 253 16.06 26.98 62.44
N PRO A 254 15.46 26.62 61.29
CA PRO A 254 14.26 27.26 60.78
C PRO A 254 13.10 27.17 61.80
N LYS A 255 12.29 28.23 61.92
CA LYS A 255 11.18 28.33 62.89
C LYS A 255 10.09 27.24 62.78
N PHE A 256 10.07 26.46 61.70
CA PHE A 256 9.16 25.32 61.57
C PHE A 256 9.44 24.20 62.59
N PHE A 257 10.67 24.06 63.07
CA PHE A 257 11.06 23.05 64.06
C PHE A 257 11.04 23.56 65.50
N SER A 258 10.78 24.85 65.73
CA SER A 258 10.46 25.35 67.05
C SER A 258 8.96 25.12 67.32
N LEU A 259 8.57 23.85 67.42
CA LEU A 259 7.39 23.50 68.21
C LEU A 259 7.75 23.87 69.65
N ASN A 260 7.07 24.89 70.18
CA ASN A 260 7.12 25.20 71.59
C ASN A 260 6.65 23.95 72.35
N LEU A 261 7.59 23.28 73.02
CA LEU A 261 7.32 22.43 74.18
C LEU A 261 6.85 23.32 75.34
#